data_AF-A0A960DPU4-F1
#
_entry.id   AF-A0A960DPU4-F1
#
_cell.length_a   1.000
_cell.length_b   1.000
_cell.length_c   1.000
_cell.angle_alpha   90.00
_cell.angle_beta   90.00
_cell.angle_gamma   90.00
#
_symmetry.space_group_name_H-M   'P 1'
#
loop_
_entity.id
_entity.type
_entity.pdbx_description
1 polymer ?
#
loop_
_entity_poly.entity_id
_entity_poly.type
_entity_poly.pdbx_seq_one_letter_code
_entity_poly.pdbx_strand_id
1 'polypeptide(L)'
;MSDVIADLNAPWLLWILAGSTVAYTVLRQLAESSTAITKLLGPLGRRWQDARLRRNAAAAIIDDMRAQLAKQSGEIDELRDHYSTDAWIADLRRQIEALDKAVKELRRRGQIVDAYLVYDEQWHRTEMLRHGTADYVMSAHKSYLEFEADWLAAKRHRHRDQKG
;
A
#
# COMPACT_ATOMS: atom_id res chain seq x y z
N MET A 1 -50.22 -53.97 -13.95
CA MET A 1 -49.68 -52.61 -13.68
C MET A 1 -48.47 -52.24 -14.53
N SER A 2 -48.03 -53.13 -15.44
CA SER A 2 -46.91 -52.90 -16.40
C SER A 2 -47.35 -52.29 -17.73
N ASP A 3 -48.62 -52.40 -18.11
CA ASP A 3 -49.09 -51.98 -19.43
C ASP A 3 -49.35 -50.46 -19.56
N VAL A 4 -49.46 -49.74 -18.43
CA VAL A 4 -49.62 -48.28 -18.42
C VAL A 4 -48.31 -47.57 -18.79
N ILE A 5 -47.16 -48.24 -18.64
CA ILE A 5 -45.83 -47.65 -18.94
C ILE A 5 -45.45 -47.84 -20.42
N ALA A 6 -45.99 -48.86 -21.11
CA ALA A 6 -45.72 -49.08 -22.53
C ALA A 6 -46.38 -48.04 -23.45
N ASP A 7 -47.55 -47.52 -23.07
CA ASP A 7 -48.28 -46.47 -23.81
C ASP A 7 -47.67 -45.06 -23.65
N LEU A 8 -46.72 -44.87 -22.72
CA LEU A 8 -46.00 -43.61 -22.54
C LEU A 8 -44.84 -43.43 -23.53
N ASN A 9 -44.45 -44.48 -24.27
CA ASN A 9 -43.41 -44.39 -25.31
C ASN A 9 -44.00 -44.04 -26.69
N ALA A 10 -44.91 -43.07 -26.72
CA ALA A 10 -45.56 -42.63 -27.93
C ALA A 10 -44.81 -41.41 -28.50
N PRO A 11 -44.04 -41.55 -29.60
CA PRO A 11 -43.16 -40.48 -30.10
C PRO A 11 -43.90 -39.19 -30.50
N TRP A 12 -45.21 -39.27 -30.77
CA TRP A 12 -46.05 -38.10 -31.02
C TRP A 12 -46.21 -37.18 -29.80
N LEU A 13 -46.15 -37.72 -28.57
CA LEU A 13 -46.18 -36.92 -27.34
C LEU A 13 -44.96 -36.02 -27.24
N LEU A 14 -43.78 -36.49 -27.67
CA LEU A 14 -42.56 -35.69 -27.71
C LEU A 14 -42.71 -34.51 -28.68
N TRP A 15 -43.33 -34.72 -29.84
CA TRP A 15 -43.62 -33.66 -30.80
C TRP A 15 -44.60 -32.61 -30.25
N ILE A 16 -45.63 -33.05 -29.53
CA ILE A 16 -46.57 -32.13 -28.87
C ILE A 16 -45.86 -31.34 -27.77
N LEU A 17 -45.05 -31.99 -26.94
CA LEU A 17 -44.34 -31.33 -25.86
C LEU A 17 -43.31 -30.33 -26.39
N ALA A 18 -42.54 -30.71 -27.41
CA ALA A 18 -41.61 -29.84 -28.12
C ALA A 18 -42.33 -28.66 -28.79
N GLY A 19 -43.44 -28.93 -29.48
CA GLY A 19 -44.29 -27.91 -30.09
C GLY A 19 -44.83 -26.92 -29.06
N SER A 20 -45.28 -27.41 -27.90
CA SER A 20 -45.78 -26.58 -26.81
C SER A 20 -44.70 -25.69 -26.18
N THR A 21 -43.46 -26.18 -26.06
CA THR A 21 -42.34 -25.40 -25.51
C THR A 21 -41.94 -24.29 -26.47
N VAL A 22 -41.85 -24.59 -27.76
CA VAL A 22 -41.58 -23.58 -28.80
C VAL A 22 -42.71 -22.55 -28.87
N ALA A 23 -43.96 -22.99 -28.92
CA ALA A 23 -45.13 -22.10 -28.90
C ALA A 23 -45.15 -21.22 -27.65
N TYR A 24 -44.82 -21.77 -26.48
CA TYR A 24 -44.69 -21.03 -25.24
C TYR A 24 -43.58 -19.97 -25.32
N THR A 25 -42.40 -20.29 -25.86
CA THR A 25 -41.30 -19.31 -26.00
C THR A 25 -41.65 -18.18 -26.96
N VAL A 26 -42.33 -18.49 -28.07
CA VAL A 26 -42.74 -17.51 -29.07
C VAL A 26 -43.86 -16.62 -28.54
N LEU A 27 -44.88 -17.20 -27.88
CA LEU A 27 -45.94 -16.43 -27.22
C LEU A 27 -45.39 -15.52 -26.13
N ARG A 28 -44.38 -15.99 -25.39
CA ARG A 28 -43.67 -15.17 -24.41
C ARG A 28 -42.94 -14.00 -25.04
N GLN A 29 -42.17 -14.22 -26.11
CA GLN A 29 -41.49 -13.14 -26.84
C GLN A 29 -42.48 -12.14 -27.46
N LEU A 30 -43.60 -12.62 -28.02
CA LEU A 30 -44.64 -11.77 -28.59
C LEU A 30 -45.39 -10.96 -27.52
N ALA A 31 -45.65 -11.55 -26.35
CA ALA A 31 -46.22 -10.83 -25.21
C ALA A 31 -45.26 -9.76 -24.65
N GLU A 32 -43.96 -9.96 -24.81
CA GLU A 32 -42.92 -9.00 -24.42
C GLU A 32 -42.78 -7.83 -25.42
N SER A 33 -43.17 -8.02 -26.69
CA SER A 33 -43.05 -6.99 -27.75
C SER A 33 -44.35 -6.24 -28.08
N SER A 34 -45.52 -6.77 -27.72
CA SER A 34 -46.83 -6.20 -28.08
C SER A 34 -47.75 -5.98 -26.87
N THR A 35 -48.13 -4.73 -26.63
CA THR A 35 -49.13 -4.33 -25.61
C THR A 35 -50.54 -4.88 -25.90
N ALA A 36 -50.83 -5.20 -27.16
CA ALA A 36 -52.09 -5.80 -27.58
C ALA A 36 -52.22 -7.26 -27.11
N ILE A 37 -51.12 -8.02 -27.18
CA ILE A 37 -51.08 -9.42 -26.73
C ILE A 37 -51.09 -9.51 -25.20
N THR A 38 -50.51 -8.52 -24.50
CA THR A 38 -50.59 -8.43 -23.03
C THR A 38 -52.02 -8.22 -22.53
N LYS A 39 -52.85 -7.44 -23.25
CA LYS A 39 -54.29 -7.31 -22.96
C LYS A 39 -55.06 -8.62 -23.21
N LEU A 40 -54.68 -9.35 -24.27
CA LEU A 40 -55.30 -10.62 -24.65
C LEU A 40 -55.01 -11.75 -23.64
N LEU A 41 -53.78 -11.81 -23.11
CA LEU A 41 -53.34 -12.82 -22.11
C LEU A 41 -53.76 -12.50 -20.67
N GLY A 42 -54.42 -11.36 -20.44
CA GLY A 42 -54.97 -10.96 -19.15
C GLY A 42 -53.95 -10.98 -18.00
N PRO A 43 -54.17 -11.74 -16.91
CA PRO A 43 -53.32 -11.72 -15.72
C PRO A 43 -51.92 -12.34 -15.93
N LEU A 44 -51.75 -13.25 -16.90
CA LEU A 44 -50.45 -13.87 -17.18
C LEU A 44 -49.48 -12.90 -17.87
N GLY A 45 -49.99 -12.09 -18.81
CA GLY A 45 -49.19 -11.06 -19.48
C GLY A 45 -48.63 -10.02 -18.50
N ARG A 46 -49.42 -9.60 -17.50
CA ARG A 46 -48.95 -8.66 -16.46
C ARG A 46 -47.80 -9.25 -15.64
N ARG A 47 -47.88 -10.52 -15.24
CA ARG A 47 -46.80 -11.20 -14.50
C ARG A 47 -45.49 -11.28 -15.29
N TRP A 48 -45.56 -11.45 -16.62
CA TRP A 48 -44.37 -11.48 -17.47
C TRP A 48 -43.76 -10.11 -17.69
N GLN A 49 -44.58 -9.06 -17.85
CA GLN A 49 -44.10 -7.68 -17.87
C GLN A 49 -43.42 -7.30 -16.56
N ASP A 50 -44.02 -7.63 -15.41
CA ASP A 50 -43.42 -7.39 -14.09
C ASP A 50 -42.09 -8.14 -13.93
N ALA A 51 -42.02 -9.39 -14.40
CA ALA A 51 -40.78 -10.17 -14.37
C ALA A 51 -39.69 -9.56 -15.25
N ARG A 52 -40.02 -9.01 -16.42
CA ARG A 52 -39.07 -8.32 -17.30
C ARG A 52 -38.60 -7.01 -16.68
N LEU A 53 -39.51 -6.21 -16.13
CA LEU A 53 -39.16 -4.96 -15.43
C LEU A 53 -38.19 -5.24 -14.27
N ARG A 54 -38.44 -6.30 -13.49
CA ARG A 54 -37.54 -6.73 -12.41
C ARG A 54 -36.17 -7.18 -12.94
N ARG A 55 -36.11 -7.92 -14.04
CA ARG A 55 -34.85 -8.35 -14.67
C ARG A 55 -34.06 -7.18 -15.22
N ASN A 56 -34.72 -6.23 -15.89
CA ASN A 56 -34.07 -5.03 -16.42
C ASN A 56 -33.55 -4.14 -15.29
N ALA A 57 -34.32 -3.98 -14.21
CA ALA A 57 -33.87 -3.26 -13.02
C ALA A 57 -32.66 -3.95 -12.35
N ALA A 58 -32.69 -5.28 -12.23
CA ALA A 58 -31.57 -6.04 -11.70
C ALA A 58 -30.31 -5.93 -12.58
N ALA A 59 -30.47 -5.98 -13.90
CA ALA A 59 -29.37 -5.79 -14.84
C ALA A 59 -28.75 -4.39 -14.72
N ALA A 60 -29.58 -3.34 -14.61
CA ALA A 60 -29.09 -1.97 -14.41
C ALA A 60 -28.29 -1.81 -13.11
N ILE A 61 -28.73 -2.47 -12.01
CA ILE A 61 -27.99 -2.47 -10.74
C ILE A 61 -26.64 -3.18 -10.90
N ILE A 62 -26.60 -4.32 -11.60
CA ILE A 62 -25.36 -5.07 -11.84
C ILE A 62 -24.38 -4.25 -12.69
N ASP A 63 -24.88 -3.55 -13.71
CA ASP A 63 -24.04 -2.71 -14.57
C ASP A 63 -23.49 -1.49 -13.81
N ASP A 64 -24.31 -0.86 -12.95
CA ASP A 64 -23.85 0.20 -12.06
C ASP A 64 -22.78 -0.31 -11.08
N MET A 65 -23.00 -1.46 -10.45
CA MET A 65 -22.01 -2.09 -9.57
C MET A 65 -20.70 -2.42 -10.30
N ARG A 66 -20.79 -2.90 -11.55
CA ARG A 66 -19.60 -3.16 -12.39
C ARG A 66 -18.85 -1.87 -12.72
N ALA A 67 -19.57 -0.80 -13.03
CA ALA A 67 -18.97 0.50 -13.28
C ALA A 67 -18.27 1.05 -12.02
N GLN A 68 -18.89 0.91 -10.86
CA GLN A 68 -18.29 1.28 -9.58
C GLN A 68 -17.04 0.44 -9.27
N LEU A 69 -17.10 -0.88 -9.47
CA LEU A 69 -15.95 -1.77 -9.30
C LEU A 69 -14.81 -1.42 -10.26
N ALA A 70 -15.10 -1.12 -11.52
CA ALA A 70 -14.09 -0.71 -12.49
C ALA A 70 -13.42 0.61 -12.06
N LYS A 71 -14.21 1.58 -11.59
CA LYS A 71 -13.69 2.84 -11.05
C LYS A 71 -12.78 2.60 -9.84
N GLN A 72 -13.25 1.83 -8.85
CA GLN A 72 -12.46 1.50 -7.66
C GLN A 72 -11.18 0.75 -8.01
N SER A 73 -11.23 -0.18 -8.97
CA SER A 73 -10.02 -0.88 -9.43
C SER A 73 -9.00 0.07 -10.06
N GLY A 74 -9.46 1.05 -10.84
CA GLY A 74 -8.59 2.09 -11.41
C GLY A 74 -7.95 2.97 -10.34
N GLU A 75 -8.71 3.37 -9.31
CA GLU A 75 -8.18 4.13 -8.17
C GLU A 75 -7.13 3.33 -7.39
N ILE A 76 -7.33 2.01 -7.22
CA ILE A 76 -6.35 1.13 -6.57
C ILE A 76 -5.06 1.01 -7.40
N ASP A 77 -5.17 0.87 -8.71
CA ASP A 77 -4.00 0.80 -9.60
C ASP A 77 -3.23 2.11 -9.64
N GLU A 78 -3.92 3.26 -9.65
CA GLU A 78 -3.29 4.58 -9.58
C GLU A 78 -2.55 4.79 -8.25
N LEU A 79 -3.16 4.38 -7.13
CA LEU A 79 -2.48 4.39 -5.83
C LEU A 79 -1.28 3.45 -5.81
N ARG A 80 -1.38 2.28 -6.43
CA ARG A 80 -0.29 1.31 -6.51
C ARG A 80 0.90 1.86 -7.31
N ASP A 81 0.63 2.58 -8.39
CA ASP A 81 1.67 3.20 -9.22
C ASP A 81 2.26 4.45 -8.55
N HIS A 82 1.43 5.25 -7.86
CA HIS A 82 1.90 6.39 -7.06
C HIS A 82 2.85 5.95 -5.94
N TYR A 83 2.54 4.82 -5.31
CA TYR A 83 3.42 4.12 -4.40
C TYR A 83 4.14 2.96 -5.08
N SER A 84 4.61 3.15 -6.33
CA SER A 84 5.47 2.15 -6.96
C SER A 84 6.56 1.83 -5.96
N THR A 85 6.46 0.61 -5.43
CA THR A 85 7.02 0.30 -4.11
C THR A 85 8.53 0.50 -4.12
N ASP A 86 9.12 0.36 -5.30
CA ASP A 86 10.54 0.57 -5.58
C ASP A 86 10.98 2.03 -5.49
N ALA A 87 10.23 3.00 -6.05
CA ALA A 87 10.63 4.41 -6.02
C ALA A 87 10.54 4.97 -4.61
N TRP A 88 9.47 4.65 -3.90
CA TRP A 88 9.29 5.03 -2.50
C TRP A 88 10.32 4.35 -1.59
N ILE A 89 10.58 3.05 -1.76
CA ILE A 89 11.64 2.35 -1.02
C ILE A 89 13.02 2.95 -1.32
N ALA A 90 13.31 3.28 -2.57
CA ALA A 90 14.57 3.89 -2.95
C ALA A 90 14.76 5.26 -2.29
N ASP A 91 13.70 6.08 -2.24
CA ASP A 91 13.74 7.35 -1.56
C ASP A 91 13.96 7.19 -0.04
N LEU A 92 13.20 6.31 0.61
CA LEU A 92 13.38 6.00 2.03
C LEU A 92 14.81 5.52 2.34
N ARG A 93 15.41 4.69 1.48
CA ARG A 93 16.81 4.26 1.63
C ARG A 93 17.78 5.45 1.58
N ARG A 94 17.57 6.39 0.66
CA ARG A 94 18.39 7.61 0.59
C ARG A 94 18.25 8.46 1.85
N GLN A 95 17.03 8.62 2.37
CA GLN A 95 16.78 9.36 3.60
C GLN A 95 17.48 8.70 4.80
N ILE A 96 17.38 7.38 4.93
CA ILE A 96 18.07 6.61 5.99
C ILE A 96 19.60 6.79 5.89
N GLU A 97 20.17 6.71 4.69
CA GLU A 97 21.61 6.89 4.49
C GLU A 97 22.06 8.32 4.84
N ALA A 98 21.28 9.33 4.48
CA ALA A 98 21.56 10.72 4.83
C ALA A 98 21.53 10.94 6.36
N LEU A 99 20.52 10.38 7.04
CA LEU A 99 20.41 10.45 8.49
C LEU A 99 21.54 9.71 9.20
N ASP A 100 21.93 8.53 8.72
CA ASP A 100 23.07 7.78 9.27
C ASP A 100 24.38 8.58 9.18
N LYS A 101 24.64 9.22 8.04
CA LYS A 101 25.79 10.13 7.87
C LYS A 101 25.74 11.30 8.87
N ALA A 102 24.58 11.92 9.03
CA ALA A 102 24.40 13.04 9.96
C ALA A 102 24.62 12.61 11.43
N VAL A 103 24.06 11.48 11.84
CA VAL A 103 24.23 10.93 13.20
C VAL A 103 25.70 10.57 13.46
N LYS A 104 26.38 9.95 12.50
CA LYS A 104 27.82 9.65 12.61
C LYS A 104 28.65 10.91 12.78
N GLU A 105 28.35 11.96 12.01
CA GLU A 105 29.05 13.25 12.13
C GLU A 105 28.79 13.93 13.48
N LEU A 106 27.55 13.96 13.95
CA LEU A 106 27.21 14.50 15.27
C LEU A 106 27.91 13.73 16.39
N ARG A 107 27.92 12.40 16.32
CA ARG A 107 28.63 11.57 17.28
C ARG A 107 30.13 11.83 17.25
N ARG A 108 30.72 12.02 16.06
CA ARG A 108 32.14 12.38 15.91
C ARG A 108 32.45 13.71 16.57
N ARG A 109 31.60 14.73 16.38
CA ARG A 109 31.76 16.04 17.03
C ARG A 109 31.59 15.95 18.55
N GLY A 110 30.57 15.23 19.02
CA GLY A 110 30.35 14.99 20.45
C GLY A 110 31.56 14.36 21.13
N GLN A 111 32.19 13.37 20.51
CA GLN A 111 33.42 12.76 21.03
C GLN A 111 34.58 13.75 21.21
N ILE A 112 34.69 14.75 20.34
CA ILE A 112 35.75 15.78 20.45
C ILE A 112 35.45 16.72 21.62
N VAL A 113 34.18 17.15 21.74
CA VAL A 113 33.71 17.98 22.85
C VAL A 113 33.91 17.28 24.19
N ASP A 114 33.48 16.03 24.31
CA ASP A 114 33.65 15.23 25.54
C ASP A 114 35.13 15.10 25.91
N ALA A 115 35.99 14.83 24.91
CA ALA A 115 37.44 14.74 25.14
C ALA A 115 38.04 16.08 25.58
N TYR A 116 37.56 17.19 25.03
CA TYR A 116 38.00 18.52 25.42
C TYR A 116 37.59 18.86 26.86
N LEU A 117 36.35 18.54 27.26
CA LEU A 117 35.89 18.76 28.63
C LEU A 117 36.75 18.02 29.65
N VAL A 118 37.10 16.76 29.37
CA VAL A 118 38.01 15.99 30.23
C VAL A 118 39.41 16.61 30.28
N TYR A 119 39.94 17.05 29.14
CA TYR A 119 41.22 17.75 29.07
C TYR A 119 41.21 19.04 29.90
N ASP A 120 40.18 19.86 29.75
CA ASP A 120 40.00 21.14 30.42
C ASP A 120 39.93 20.96 31.94
N GLU A 121 39.13 19.99 32.41
CA GLU A 121 39.02 19.65 33.82
C GLU A 121 40.37 19.21 34.40
N GLN A 122 41.11 18.35 33.68
CA GLN A 122 42.42 17.87 34.11
C GLN A 122 43.45 19.00 34.18
N TRP A 123 43.44 19.90 33.20
CA TRP A 123 44.30 21.07 33.19
C TRP A 123 44.02 21.95 34.41
N HIS A 124 42.75 22.30 34.66
CA HIS A 124 42.35 23.09 35.81
C HIS A 124 42.75 22.45 37.14
N ARG A 125 42.51 21.14 37.29
CA ARG A 125 42.91 20.38 38.47
C ARG A 125 44.42 20.46 38.70
N THR A 126 45.21 20.31 37.64
CA THR A 126 46.68 20.35 37.72
C THR A 126 47.18 21.74 38.10
N GLU A 127 46.64 22.79 37.50
CA GLU A 127 47.02 24.17 37.82
C GLU A 127 46.62 24.55 39.24
N MET A 128 45.44 24.13 39.72
CA MET A 128 45.02 24.34 41.12
C MET A 128 45.99 23.71 42.12
N LEU A 129 46.47 22.49 41.84
CA LEU A 129 47.45 21.82 42.70
C LEU A 129 48.81 22.53 42.72
N ARG A 130 49.21 23.17 41.60
CA ARG A 130 50.50 23.85 41.46
C ARG A 130 50.48 25.29 41.99
N HIS A 131 49.33 25.96 42.02
CA HIS A 131 49.20 27.36 42.45
C HIS A 131 49.75 27.63 43.87
N GLY A 132 49.84 26.62 44.74
CA GLY A 132 50.41 26.75 46.09
C GLY A 132 51.94 26.67 46.18
N THR A 133 52.65 26.55 45.05
CA THR A 133 54.10 26.36 45.03
C THR A 133 54.86 27.67 44.82
N ALA A 134 56.03 27.82 45.45
CA ALA A 134 56.81 29.07 45.44
C ALA A 134 57.28 29.50 44.03
N ASP A 135 57.40 28.55 43.10
CA ASP A 135 57.85 28.77 41.71
C ASP A 135 56.71 28.61 40.69
N TYR A 136 55.47 28.91 41.07
CA TYR A 136 54.32 28.68 40.20
C TYR A 136 54.33 29.60 38.96
N VAL A 137 54.40 28.97 37.79
CA VAL A 137 54.10 29.58 36.49
C VAL A 137 52.95 28.79 35.86
N MET A 138 51.86 29.49 35.54
CA MET A 138 50.69 28.88 34.93
C MET A 138 51.04 28.29 33.56
N SER A 139 50.69 27.02 33.35
CA SER A 139 50.92 26.38 32.05
C SER A 139 50.02 27.00 30.99
N ALA A 140 50.44 26.99 29.71
CA ALA A 140 49.56 27.41 28.63
C ALA A 140 48.35 26.46 28.53
N HIS A 141 47.14 27.03 28.56
CA HIS A 141 45.90 26.32 28.24
C HIS A 141 45.71 26.32 26.72
N LYS A 142 45.04 25.29 26.19
CA LYS A 142 44.73 25.19 24.77
C LYS A 142 43.26 25.55 24.57
N SER A 143 42.97 26.44 23.62
CA SER A 143 41.61 26.68 23.19
C SER A 143 40.98 25.42 22.58
N TYR A 144 39.65 25.37 22.54
CA TYR A 144 38.91 24.26 21.92
C TYR A 144 39.38 23.97 20.48
N LEU A 145 39.61 25.01 19.67
CA LEU A 145 40.02 24.87 18.27
C LEU A 145 41.44 24.29 18.13
N GLU A 146 42.36 24.69 19.00
CA GLU A 146 43.72 24.12 19.03
C GLU A 146 43.70 22.65 19.46
N PHE A 147 42.91 22.33 20.50
CA PHE A 147 42.72 20.96 20.93
C PHE A 147 42.09 20.09 19.82
N GLU A 148 41.04 20.59 19.15
CA GLU A 148 40.39 19.87 18.05
C GLU A 148 41.36 19.58 16.91
N ALA A 149 42.18 20.56 16.52
CA ALA A 149 43.20 20.39 15.48
C ALA A 149 44.20 19.29 15.84
N ASP A 150 44.73 19.32 17.07
CA ASP A 150 45.67 18.32 17.59
C ASP A 150 45.03 16.92 17.68
N TRP A 151 43.80 16.84 18.17
CA TRP A 151 43.07 15.58 18.33
C TRP A 151 42.79 14.92 16.97
N LEU A 152 42.37 15.70 15.98
CA LEU A 152 42.16 15.23 14.62
C LEU A 152 43.47 14.80 13.95
N ALA A 153 44.56 15.53 14.17
CA ALA A 153 45.88 15.14 13.69
C ALA A 153 46.30 13.78 14.29
N ALA A 154 46.22 13.63 15.61
CA ALA A 154 46.57 12.38 16.31
C ALA A 154 45.72 11.19 15.82
N LYS A 155 44.43 11.39 15.56
CA LYS A 155 43.54 10.34 15.05
C LYS A 155 43.90 9.89 13.62
N ARG A 156 44.33 10.82 12.76
CA ARG A 156 44.83 10.49 11.40
C ARG A 156 46.08 9.60 11.46
N HIS A 157 47.00 9.89 12.38
CA HIS A 157 48.21 9.07 12.57
C HIS A 157 47.85 7.65 13.04
N ARG A 158 47.01 7.50 14.07
CA ARG A 158 46.57 6.17 14.54
C ARG A 158 45.92 5.31 13.45
N HIS A 159 45.11 5.92 12.58
CA HIS A 159 44.49 5.20 11.47
C HIS A 159 45.47 4.78 10.38
N ARG A 160 46.57 5.52 10.20
CA ARG A 160 47.63 5.15 9.25
C ARG A 160 48.40 3.93 9.74
N ASP A 161 48.73 3.90 11.02
CA ASP A 161 49.53 2.82 11.62
C ASP A 161 48.77 1.48 11.72
N GLN A 162 47.44 1.50 11.73
CA GLN A 162 46.61 0.28 11.73
C GLN A 162 46.43 -0.35 10.33
N LYS A 163 46.82 0.34 9.25
CA LYS A 163 46.64 -0.12 7.86
C LYS A 163 47.93 -0.60 7.18
N GLY A 164 49.08 -0.40 7.82
CA GLY A 164 50.39 -0.90 7.36
C GLY A 164 50.74 -2.21 8.05
#